data_AF-A0A2I2MA90-F1
#
_entry.id   AF-A0A2I2MA90-F1
#
_cell.length_a   1.000
_cell.length_b   1.000
_cell.length_c   1.000
_cell.angle_alpha   90.00
_cell.angle_beta   90.00
_cell.angle_gamma   90.00
#
_symmetry.space_group_name_H-M   'P 1'
#
loop_
_entity.id
_entity.type
_entity.pdbx_description
1 polymer ?
#
loop_
_entity_poly.entity_id
_entity_poly.type
_entity_poly.pdbx_seq_one_letter_code
_entity_poly.pdbx_strand_id
1 'polypeptide(L)'
;MEKSKTLKIFKQISAPTKTGRKNEMKEVVIDGSLISLQKEVAALKKSGVIYFEVIDQKKQIKIIYKKLLSGVNYSKKVVKI
;
A
#
# COMPACT_ATOMS: atom_id res chain seq x y z
N MET A 1 -10.05 -13.86 20.12
CA MET A 1 -8.80 -13.06 20.20
C MET A 1 -8.38 -12.75 18.78
N GLU A 2 -8.77 -11.59 18.23
CA GLU A 2 -8.35 -11.20 16.88
C GLU A 2 -6.82 -11.05 16.90
N LYS A 3 -6.13 -11.86 16.10
CA LYS A 3 -4.71 -11.64 15.81
C LYS A 3 -4.64 -10.28 15.12
N SER A 4 -4.37 -9.23 15.90
CA SER A 4 -4.21 -7.87 15.40
C SER A 4 -3.20 -7.94 14.26
N LYS A 5 -3.65 -7.72 13.02
CA LYS A 5 -2.81 -7.86 11.83
C LYS A 5 -1.71 -6.80 11.94
N THR A 6 -0.52 -7.22 12.34
CA THR A 6 0.64 -6.35 12.56
C THR A 6 1.12 -5.71 11.27
N LEU A 7 0.79 -6.32 10.13
CA LEU A 7 1.10 -5.85 8.80
C LEU A 7 -0.18 -5.45 8.06
N LYS A 8 -0.19 -4.24 7.51
CA LYS A 8 -1.29 -3.71 6.69
C LYS A 8 -0.75 -3.11 5.40
N ILE A 9 -1.54 -3.17 4.34
CA ILE A 9 -1.24 -2.51 3.07
C ILE A 9 -2.40 -1.58 2.74
N PHE A 10 -2.08 -0.36 2.32
CA PHE A 10 -3.04 0.61 1.83
C PHE A 10 -2.67 1.01 0.42
N LYS A 11 -3.63 1.03 -0.50
CA LYS A 11 -3.42 1.50 -1.88
C LYS A 11 -4.23 2.74 -2.18
N GLN A 12 -3.66 3.63 -2.98
CA GLN A 12 -4.39 4.76 -3.52
C GLN A 12 -5.33 4.28 -4.63
N ILE A 13 -6.60 4.67 -4.52
CA ILE A 13 -7.62 4.47 -5.54
C ILE A 13 -8.22 5.82 -5.93
N SER A 14 -8.71 5.92 -7.16
CA SER A 14 -9.47 7.06 -7.63
C SER A 14 -10.96 6.77 -7.44
N ALA A 15 -11.58 7.33 -6.42
CA ALA A 15 -13.01 7.18 -6.13
C ALA A 15 -13.82 8.32 -6.78
N PRO A 16 -15.03 8.04 -7.31
CA PRO A 16 -15.93 9.07 -7.80
C PRO A 16 -16.52 9.90 -6.64
N THR A 17 -16.73 11.19 -6.89
CA THR A 17 -17.31 12.17 -5.97
C THR A 17 -18.31 13.05 -6.72
N LYS A 18 -19.11 13.86 -6.01
CA LYS A 18 -20.16 14.71 -6.61
C LYS A 18 -19.66 15.63 -7.73
N THR A 19 -18.41 16.09 -7.66
CA THR A 19 -17.84 17.07 -8.62
C THR A 19 -16.60 16.53 -9.37
N GLY A 20 -16.33 15.22 -9.31
CA GLY A 20 -15.17 14.65 -10.01
C GLY A 20 -14.65 13.38 -9.37
N ARG A 21 -13.33 13.18 -9.37
CA ARG A 21 -12.67 12.04 -8.73
C ARG A 21 -11.71 12.51 -7.65
N LYS A 22 -11.65 11.77 -6.54
CA LYS A 22 -10.73 12.01 -5.44
C LYS A 22 -9.86 10.79 -5.21
N ASN A 23 -8.62 11.04 -4.82
CA ASN A 23 -7.71 9.99 -4.37
C ASN A 23 -8.04 9.60 -2.93
N GLU A 24 -8.26 8.32 -2.70
CA GLU A 24 -8.54 7.73 -1.39
C GLU A 24 -7.60 6.57 -1.12
N MET A 25 -7.26 6.35 0.16
CA MET A 25 -6.48 5.19 0.58
C MET A 25 -7.42 4.08 1.02
N LYS A 26 -7.32 2.92 0.40
CA LYS A 26 -8.10 1.73 0.75
C LYS A 26 -7.20 0.64 1.30
N GLU A 27 -7.58 0.06 2.44
CA GLU A 27 -6.89 -1.09 3.01
C GLU A 27 -7.06 -2.31 2.08
N VAL A 28 -5.96 -3.02 1.85
CA VAL A 28 -5.93 -4.29 1.13
C VAL A 28 -5.99 -5.41 2.16
N VAL A 29 -7.02 -6.25 2.06
CA VAL A 29 -7.21 -7.37 2.98
C VAL A 29 -6.18 -8.45 2.66
N ILE A 30 -5.20 -8.59 3.55
CA ILE A 30 -4.21 -9.68 3.52
C ILE A 30 -4.36 -10.54 4.77
N ASP A 31 -3.85 -11.78 4.73
CA ASP A 31 -3.83 -12.71 5.86
C ASP A 31 -2.84 -12.31 6.97
N GLY A 32 -2.00 -11.30 6.72
CA GLY A 32 -0.99 -10.79 7.66
C GLY A 32 0.35 -11.53 7.63
N SER A 33 0.52 -12.53 6.77
CA SER A 33 1.80 -13.21 6.55
C SER A 33 2.76 -12.38 5.71
N LEU A 34 4.07 -12.59 5.90
CA LEU A 34 5.09 -11.91 5.08
C LEU A 34 5.02 -12.33 3.60
N ILE A 35 4.62 -13.58 3.34
CA ILE A 35 4.51 -14.11 1.98
C ILE A 35 3.35 -13.44 1.23
N SER A 36 2.17 -13.31 1.86
CA SER A 36 1.03 -12.62 1.24
C SER A 36 1.33 -11.15 1.01
N LEU A 37 2.03 -10.49 1.95
CA LEU A 37 2.47 -9.12 1.82
C LEU A 37 3.36 -8.94 0.58
N GLN A 38 4.38 -9.79 0.41
CA GLN A 38 5.29 -9.70 -0.74
C GLN A 38 4.58 -9.94 -2.07
N LYS A 39 3.67 -10.92 -2.11
CA LYS A 39 2.84 -11.20 -3.30
C LYS A 39 1.96 -10.00 -3.64
N GLU A 40 1.31 -9.41 -2.64
CA GLU A 40 0.41 -8.27 -2.85
C GLU A 40 1.19 -7.02 -3.29
N VAL A 41 2.35 -6.74 -2.69
CA VAL A 41 3.23 -5.65 -3.13
C VAL A 41 3.66 -5.83 -4.59
N ALA A 42 3.99 -7.05 -5.01
CA ALA A 42 4.32 -7.35 -6.40
C ALA A 42 3.11 -7.15 -7.33
N ALA A 43 1.91 -7.58 -6.91
CA ALA A 43 0.68 -7.39 -7.67
C ALA A 43 0.31 -5.90 -7.83
N LEU A 44 0.48 -5.08 -6.78
CA LEU A 44 0.24 -3.64 -6.82
C LEU A 44 1.22 -2.91 -7.77
N LYS A 45 2.49 -3.33 -7.80
CA LYS A 45 3.46 -2.81 -8.76
C LYS A 45 3.11 -3.21 -10.20
N LYS A 46 2.74 -4.47 -10.42
CA LYS A 46 2.37 -5.01 -11.74
C LYS A 46 1.11 -4.34 -12.28
N SER A 47 0.12 -4.07 -11.42
CA SER A 47 -1.10 -3.33 -11.78
C SER A 47 -0.87 -1.84 -11.97
N GLY A 48 0.32 -1.33 -11.68
CA GLY A 48 0.69 0.07 -11.95
C GLY A 48 0.05 1.07 -11.00
N VAL A 49 -0.34 0.64 -9.79
CA VAL A 49 -0.88 1.54 -8.75
C VAL A 49 0.10 2.69 -8.50
N ILE A 50 -0.38 3.92 -8.55
CA ILE A 50 0.47 5.12 -8.47
C ILE A 50 1.14 5.23 -7.09
N TYR A 51 0.41 4.87 -6.05
CA TYR A 51 0.85 5.04 -4.66
C TYR A 51 0.27 3.95 -3.77
N PHE A 52 1.10 3.33 -2.94
CA PHE A 52 0.66 2.43 -1.89
C PHE A 52 1.63 2.43 -0.71
N GLU A 53 1.14 2.06 0.46
CA GLU A 53 1.87 2.07 1.72
C GLU A 53 1.78 0.71 2.39
N VAL A 54 2.88 0.29 3.02
CA VAL A 54 2.93 -0.89 3.90
C VAL A 54 3.20 -0.41 5.32
N ILE A 55 2.34 -0.77 6.25
CA ILE A 55 2.48 -0.43 7.67
C ILE A 55 2.87 -1.69 8.43
N ASP A 56 3.98 -1.61 9.16
CA ASP A 56 4.39 -2.59 10.17
C ASP A 56 4.24 -1.96 11.55
N GLN A 57 3.13 -2.29 12.21
CA GLN A 57 2.79 -1.75 13.53
C GLN A 57 3.76 -2.26 14.61
N LYS A 58 4.32 -3.47 14.45
CA LYS A 58 5.26 -4.03 15.43
C LYS A 58 6.57 -3.24 15.43
N LYS A 59 7.01 -2.82 14.24
CA LYS A 59 8.24 -2.02 14.08
C LYS A 59 8.00 -0.51 14.13
N GLN A 60 6.74 -0.09 14.20
CA GLN A 60 6.34 1.32 14.09
C GLN A 60 6.95 1.99 12.85
N ILE A 61 6.84 1.31 11.70
CA ILE A 61 7.32 1.85 10.42
C ILE A 61 6.25 1.80 9.36
N LYS A 62 6.33 2.76 8.44
CA LYS A 62 5.59 2.85 7.20
C LYS A 62 6.57 2.83 6.04
N ILE A 63 6.34 1.96 5.07
CA ILE A 63 7.07 1.92 3.81
C ILE A 63 6.16 2.46 2.72
N ILE A 64 6.56 3.58 2.14
CA ILE A 64 5.83 4.28 1.08
C ILE A 64 6.41 3.88 -0.26
N TYR A 65 5.55 3.46 -1.18
CA TYR A 65 5.88 3.18 -2.58
C TYR A 65 5.15 4.17 -3.47
N LYS A 66 5.91 4.96 -4.25
CA LYS A 66 5.35 5.89 -5.24
C LYS A 66 5.95 5.61 -6.61
N LYS A 67 5.09 5.38 -7.59
CA LYS A 67 5.46 5.12 -8.98
C LYS A 67 6.18 6.34 -9.56
N LEU A 68 7.29 6.09 -10.26
CA LEU A 68 8.02 7.13 -10.98
C LEU A 68 7.35 7.40 -12.34
N LEU A 69 7.50 8.61 -12.84
CA LEU A 69 6.90 9.04 -14.13
C LEU A 69 7.45 8.24 -15.32
N SER A 70 8.66 7.70 -15.22
CA SER A 70 9.41 7.09 -16.33
C SER A 70 9.44 5.55 -16.32
N GLY A 71 8.33 4.88 -15.99
CA GLY A 71 8.18 3.43 -16.20
C GLY A 71 7.51 2.66 -15.05
N VAL A 72 7.93 1.40 -14.86
CA VAL A 72 7.42 0.47 -13.83
C VAL A 72 8.17 0.63 -12.49
N ASN A 73 9.11 1.58 -12.41
CA ASN A 73 9.93 1.79 -11.23
C ASN A 73 9.16 2.55 -10.14
N TYR A 74 9.45 2.19 -8.89
CA TYR A 74 8.87 2.79 -7.70
C TYR A 74 9.97 3.36 -6.83
N SER A 75 9.79 4.61 -6.39
CA SER A 75 10.53 5.11 -5.22
C SER A 75 10.04 4.39 -3.97
N LYS A 76 10.98 4.07 -3.07
CA LYS A 76 10.71 3.44 -1.78
C LYS A 76 11.24 4.35 -0.69
N LYS A 77 10.37 4.77 0.24
CA LYS A 77 10.74 5.55 1.42
C LYS A 77 10.27 4.83 2.68
N VAL A 78 11.14 4.68 3.67
CA VAL A 78 10.79 4.15 4.99
C VAL A 78 10.66 5.32 5.96
N VAL A 79 9.59 5.35 6.72
CA VAL A 79 9.26 6.41 7.67
C VAL A 79 8.87 5.77 9.00
N LYS A 80 9.37 6.31 10.12
CA LYS A 80 8.96 5.88 11.46
C LYS A 80 7.59 6.50 11.79
N ILE A 81 6.72 5.73 12.43
CA ILE A 81 5.39 6.12 12.88
C ILE A 81 5.45 6.46 14.36
#